data_AF-A0A432UGZ6-F1
#
_entry.id   AF-A0A432UGZ6-F1
#
_cell.length_a   1.000
_cell.length_b   1.000
_cell.length_c   1.000
_cell.angle_alpha   90.00
_cell.angle_beta   90.00
_cell.angle_gamma   90.00
#
_symmetry.space_group_name_H-M   'P 1'
#
loop_
_entity.id
_entity.type
_entity.pdbx_description
1 polymer ?
#
loop_
_entity_poly.entity_id
_entity_poly.type
_entity_poly.pdbx_seq_one_letter_code
_entity_poly.pdbx_strand_id
1 'polypeptide(L)'
;MTIEITVPGSKSITQRALVAAALSQGESVLGSALDSEDTRLLRNALVKFGVNIDDSQPDSWKIQGTGGNLREPRDEIFMGNNGTGIRFLISLASLVHGTTILTGTPRMEERPAAPLLDALAQLWV
;
A
#
# COMPACT_ATOMS: atom_id res chain seq x y z
N MET A 1 -23.88 -27.04 -22.30
CA MET A 1 -24.26 -26.19 -21.15
C MET A 1 -23.00 -25.54 -20.65
N THR A 2 -22.94 -24.21 -20.60
CA THR A 2 -21.75 -23.45 -20.22
C THR A 2 -21.98 -22.85 -18.85
N ILE A 3 -20.98 -22.90 -17.97
CA ILE A 3 -21.01 -22.29 -16.63
C ILE A 3 -19.93 -21.22 -16.60
N GLU A 4 -20.28 -20.05 -16.05
CA GLU A 4 -19.33 -19.00 -15.70
C GLU A 4 -19.17 -18.92 -14.18
N ILE A 5 -17.93 -18.71 -13.73
CA ILE A 5 -17.57 -18.53 -12.32
C ILE A 5 -16.76 -17.24 -12.23
N THR A 6 -17.17 -16.35 -11.32
CA THR A 6 -16.38 -15.16 -10.98
C THR A 6 -15.56 -15.46 -9.74
N VAL A 7 -14.24 -15.36 -9.86
CA VAL A 7 -13.33 -15.47 -8.72
C VAL A 7 -13.12 -14.08 -8.08
N PRO A 8 -12.76 -14.02 -6.78
CA PRO A 8 -12.45 -12.76 -6.13
C PRO A 8 -11.32 -12.00 -6.83
N GLY A 9 -11.27 -10.69 -6.61
CA GLY A 9 -10.19 -9.83 -7.10
C GLY A 9 -8.81 -10.33 -6.69
N SER A 10 -7.79 -10.02 -7.50
CA SER A 10 -6.41 -10.39 -7.18
C SER A 10 -5.86 -9.47 -6.08
N LYS A 11 -5.44 -10.06 -4.97
CA LYS A 11 -4.73 -9.35 -3.88
C LYS A 11 -3.54 -8.55 -4.39
N SER A 12 -2.72 -9.17 -5.23
CA SER A 12 -1.49 -8.58 -5.76
C SER A 12 -1.77 -7.42 -6.73
N ILE A 13 -2.87 -7.47 -7.49
CA ILE A 13 -3.28 -6.36 -8.36
C ILE A 13 -3.86 -5.23 -7.49
N THR A 14 -4.72 -5.56 -6.53
CA THR A 14 -5.32 -4.59 -5.62
C THR A 14 -4.25 -3.77 -4.88
N GLN A 15 -3.22 -4.42 -4.33
CA GLN A 15 -2.13 -3.72 -3.65
C GLN A 15 -1.33 -2.78 -4.58
N ARG A 16 -1.04 -3.21 -5.83
CA ARG A 16 -0.35 -2.35 -6.81
C ARG A 16 -1.20 -1.17 -7.23
N ALA A 17 -2.49 -1.42 -7.50
CA ALA A 17 -3.43 -0.38 -7.89
C ALA A 17 -3.59 0.66 -6.78
N LEU A 18 -3.65 0.25 -5.52
CA LEU A 18 -3.71 1.16 -4.37
C LEU A 18 -2.51 2.11 -4.34
N VAL A 19 -1.29 1.58 -4.46
CA VAL A 19 -0.06 2.38 -4.43
C VAL A 19 0.03 3.31 -5.65
N ALA A 20 -0.30 2.81 -6.85
CA ALA A 20 -0.31 3.62 -8.06
C ALA A 20 -1.35 4.76 -7.98
N ALA A 21 -2.56 4.46 -7.50
CA ALA A 21 -3.61 5.45 -7.30
C ALA A 21 -3.24 6.49 -6.24
N ALA A 22 -2.57 6.08 -5.15
CA ALA A 22 -2.11 7.00 -4.12
C ALA A 22 -1.07 8.01 -4.65
N LEU A 23 -0.20 7.58 -5.56
CA LEU A 23 0.85 8.42 -6.17
C LEU A 23 0.37 9.22 -7.40
N SER A 24 -0.81 8.91 -7.95
CA SER A 24 -1.33 9.57 -9.15
C SER A 24 -1.78 11.01 -8.87
N GLN A 25 -2.04 11.76 -9.94
CA GLN A 25 -2.74 13.03 -9.89
C GLN A 25 -4.24 12.78 -10.10
N GLY A 26 -5.11 13.44 -9.31
CA GLY A 26 -6.57 13.33 -9.45
C GLY A 26 -7.19 12.13 -8.72
N GLU A 27 -8.42 11.78 -9.09
CA GLU A 27 -9.17 10.66 -8.48
C GLU A 27 -8.98 9.36 -9.28
N SER A 28 -8.87 8.24 -8.58
CA SER A 28 -8.88 6.89 -9.15
C SER A 28 -9.98 6.06 -8.50
N VAL A 29 -10.67 5.23 -9.30
CA VAL A 29 -11.66 4.28 -8.81
C VAL A 29 -11.14 2.86 -9.03
N LEU A 30 -10.96 2.12 -7.94
CA LEU A 30 -10.55 0.72 -7.95
C LEU A 30 -11.78 -0.16 -7.80
N GLY A 31 -12.29 -0.67 -8.93
CA GLY A 31 -13.36 -1.67 -8.95
C GLY A 31 -12.85 -3.10 -8.75
N SER A 32 -13.71 -3.96 -8.19
CA SER A 32 -13.40 -5.35 -7.84
C SER A 32 -12.15 -5.48 -6.97
N ALA A 33 -11.91 -4.48 -6.12
CA ALA A 33 -10.82 -4.48 -5.18
C ALA A 33 -11.03 -5.61 -4.16
N LEU A 34 -10.00 -6.45 -3.94
CA LEU A 34 -10.12 -7.51 -2.95
C LEU A 34 -10.04 -6.92 -1.55
N ASP A 35 -11.13 -6.98 -0.78
CA ASP A 35 -11.10 -6.67 0.66
C ASP A 35 -10.54 -7.86 1.45
N SER A 36 -9.29 -7.74 1.87
CA SER A 36 -8.53 -8.74 2.61
C SER A 36 -7.79 -8.08 3.76
N GLU A 37 -7.23 -8.84 4.69
CA GLU A 37 -6.38 -8.26 5.75
C GLU A 37 -5.22 -7.44 5.15
N ASP A 38 -4.47 -8.02 4.19
CA ASP A 38 -3.32 -7.37 3.55
C ASP A 38 -3.68 -6.05 2.86
N THR A 39 -4.81 -6.00 2.14
CA THR A 39 -5.25 -4.79 1.42
C THR A 39 -5.83 -3.74 2.36
N ARG A 40 -6.49 -4.14 3.46
CA ARG A 40 -6.92 -3.23 4.54
C ARG A 40 -5.74 -2.59 5.26
N LEU A 41 -4.73 -3.39 5.61
CA LEU A 41 -3.50 -2.89 6.24
C LEU A 41 -2.79 -1.89 5.34
N LEU A 42 -2.65 -2.21 4.04
CA LEU A 42 -2.05 -1.28 3.08
C LEU A 42 -2.88 -0.01 2.89
N ARG A 43 -4.20 -0.11 2.79
CA ARG A 43 -5.11 1.04 2.69
C ARG A 43 -4.96 1.97 3.90
N ASN A 44 -4.99 1.41 5.10
CA ASN A 44 -4.80 2.17 6.34
C ASN A 44 -3.41 2.82 6.44
N ALA A 45 -2.37 2.13 5.95
CA ALA A 45 -1.03 2.69 5.87
C ALA A 45 -0.99 3.91 4.91
N LEU A 46 -1.61 3.81 3.73
CA LEU A 46 -1.69 4.93 2.78
C LEU A 46 -2.43 6.13 3.38
N VAL A 47 -3.49 5.90 4.17
CA VAL A 47 -4.17 6.98 4.92
C VAL A 47 -3.22 7.67 5.90
N LYS A 48 -2.35 6.91 6.59
CA LYS A 48 -1.32 7.50 7.47
C LYS A 48 -0.28 8.32 6.71
N PHE A 49 -0.01 7.99 5.44
CA PHE A 49 0.79 8.80 4.52
C PHE A 49 0.03 10.02 3.95
N GLY A 50 -1.22 10.26 4.37
CA GLY A 50 -2.02 11.41 3.96
C GLY A 50 -2.87 11.20 2.70
N VAL A 51 -2.97 9.97 2.20
CA VAL A 51 -3.84 9.62 1.06
C VAL A 51 -5.29 9.59 1.52
N ASN A 52 -6.19 10.27 0.82
CA ASN A 52 -7.63 10.16 1.10
C ASN A 52 -8.22 8.98 0.32
N ILE A 53 -8.82 8.03 1.05
CA ILE A 53 -9.41 6.81 0.49
C ILE A 53 -10.81 6.65 1.06
N ASP A 54 -11.81 6.62 0.17
CA ASP A 54 -13.20 6.30 0.48
C ASP A 54 -13.48 4.85 0.08
N ASP A 55 -13.71 4.01 1.09
CA ASP A 55 -14.03 2.59 0.98
C ASP A 55 -15.49 2.28 1.41
N SER A 56 -16.35 3.30 1.44
CA SER A 56 -17.77 3.15 1.84
C SER A 56 -18.58 2.26 0.90
N GLN A 57 -18.15 2.11 -0.36
CA GLN A 57 -18.75 1.22 -1.33
C GLN A 57 -18.03 -0.14 -1.35
N PRO A 58 -18.76 -1.26 -1.16
CA PRO A 58 -18.18 -2.58 -1.28
C PRO A 58 -17.50 -2.79 -2.65
N ASP A 59 -16.27 -3.31 -2.62
CA ASP A 59 -15.43 -3.62 -3.79
C ASP A 59 -15.14 -2.45 -4.76
N SER A 60 -15.44 -1.21 -4.37
CA SER A 60 -15.18 -0.02 -5.16
C SER A 60 -14.59 1.08 -4.28
N TRP A 61 -13.28 1.22 -4.32
CA TRP A 61 -12.58 2.22 -3.52
C TRP A 61 -12.24 3.44 -4.36
N LYS A 62 -12.54 4.63 -3.83
CA LYS A 62 -12.14 5.90 -4.44
C LYS A 62 -10.90 6.42 -3.73
N ILE A 63 -9.87 6.73 -4.50
CA ILE A 63 -8.59 7.20 -3.99
C ILE A 63 -8.32 8.57 -4.60
N GLN A 64 -8.16 9.56 -3.74
CA GLN A 64 -7.63 10.86 -4.16
C GLN A 64 -6.10 10.77 -4.16
N GLY A 65 -5.53 10.75 -5.36
CA GLY A 65 -4.09 10.72 -5.56
C GLY A 65 -3.42 11.98 -5.02
N THR A 66 -2.22 11.79 -4.46
CA THR A 66 -1.42 12.83 -3.79
C THR A 66 -0.44 13.52 -4.73
N GLY A 67 -0.29 13.02 -5.96
CA GLY A 67 0.75 13.48 -6.87
C GLY A 67 2.17 13.21 -6.38
N GLY A 68 2.34 12.25 -5.45
CA GLY A 68 3.61 11.96 -4.78
C GLY A 68 3.88 12.80 -3.53
N ASN A 69 3.00 13.76 -3.18
CA ASN A 69 3.15 14.57 -1.97
C ASN A 69 2.60 13.84 -0.74
N LEU A 70 3.41 12.93 -0.20
CA LEU A 70 3.08 12.12 0.97
C LEU A 70 3.50 12.82 2.28
N ARG A 71 2.88 12.40 3.39
CA ARG A 71 3.14 12.94 4.73
C ARG A 71 3.84 11.93 5.62
N GLU A 72 4.67 12.42 6.54
CA GLU A 72 5.29 11.61 7.59
C GLU A 72 4.22 10.98 8.48
N PRO A 73 4.13 9.64 8.56
CA PRO A 73 3.26 8.96 9.50
C PRO A 73 3.71 9.27 10.94
N ARG A 74 2.76 9.66 11.81
CA ARG A 74 3.05 9.96 13.23
C ARG A 74 3.26 8.73 14.09
N ASP A 75 2.57 7.64 13.73
CA ASP A 75 2.57 6.39 14.46
C ASP A 75 3.17 5.28 13.60
N GLU A 76 3.66 4.24 14.27
CA GLU A 76 4.10 3.01 13.64
C GLU A 76 3.03 2.42 12.71
N ILE A 77 3.48 1.86 11.59
CA ILE A 77 2.63 1.16 10.62
C ILE A 77 2.85 -0.34 10.74
N PHE A 78 1.88 -1.02 11.34
CA PHE A 78 1.83 -2.48 11.41
C PHE A 78 1.28 -3.07 10.10
N MET A 79 2.03 -3.97 9.49
CA MET A 79 1.68 -4.62 8.21
C MET A 79 1.40 -6.12 8.33
N GLY A 80 1.26 -6.66 9.54
CA GLY A 80 0.99 -8.08 9.74
C GLY A 80 2.05 -8.94 9.04
N ASN A 81 1.62 -9.88 8.20
CA ASN A 81 2.52 -10.70 7.38
C ASN A 81 2.53 -10.28 5.89
N ASN A 82 2.09 -9.06 5.59
CA ASN A 82 1.98 -8.53 4.22
C ASN A 82 3.34 -8.08 3.66
N GLY A 83 4.12 -9.05 3.18
CA GLY A 83 5.45 -8.81 2.63
C GLY A 83 5.48 -7.98 1.35
N THR A 84 4.38 -7.92 0.60
CA THR A 84 4.26 -7.06 -0.58
C THR A 84 4.01 -5.62 -0.15
N GLY A 85 3.04 -5.40 0.74
CA GLY A 85 2.70 -4.08 1.25
C GLY A 85 3.88 -3.39 1.93
N ILE A 86 4.62 -4.10 2.80
CA ILE A 86 5.77 -3.48 3.48
C ILE A 86 6.87 -3.03 2.51
N ARG A 87 7.12 -3.77 1.42
CA ARG A 87 8.12 -3.37 0.40
C ARG A 87 7.68 -2.12 -0.38
N PHE A 88 6.38 -1.99 -0.66
CA PHE A 88 5.86 -0.74 -1.20
C PHE A 88 6.02 0.40 -0.20
N LEU A 89 5.66 0.20 1.07
CA LEU A 89 5.76 1.24 2.08
C LEU A 89 7.20 1.67 2.37
N ILE A 90 8.19 0.77 2.31
CA ILE A 90 9.62 1.14 2.37
C ILE A 90 9.97 2.12 1.25
N SER A 91 9.48 1.86 0.03
CA SER A 91 9.72 2.73 -1.13
C SER A 91 8.95 4.05 -1.05
N LEU A 92 7.76 4.06 -0.43
CA LEU A 92 6.98 5.28 -0.22
C LEU A 92 7.56 6.14 0.91
N ALA A 93 8.06 5.52 1.96
CA ALA A 93 8.72 6.20 3.07
C ALA A 93 9.95 7.00 2.60
N SER A 94 10.65 6.54 1.56
CA SER A 94 11.79 7.28 0.99
C SER A 94 11.39 8.54 0.22
N LEU A 95 10.09 8.77 -0.03
CA LEU A 95 9.57 10.00 -0.64
C LEU A 95 9.22 11.08 0.40
N VAL A 96 9.33 10.75 1.69
CA VAL A 96 8.89 11.60 2.78
C VAL A 96 10.08 12.05 3.61
N HIS A 97 10.11 13.32 3.98
CA HIS A 97 11.07 13.80 4.97
C HIS A 97 10.63 13.38 6.37
N GLY A 98 11.51 12.71 7.11
CA GLY A 98 11.25 12.28 8.48
C GLY A 98 11.53 10.79 8.71
N THR A 99 10.98 10.26 9.80
CA THR A 99 11.15 8.85 10.20
C THR A 99 9.82 8.12 10.07
N THR A 100 9.81 7.04 9.29
CA THR A 100 8.69 6.10 9.24
C THR A 100 9.08 4.79 9.90
N ILE A 101 8.29 4.35 10.89
CA ILE A 101 8.47 3.04 11.54
C ILE A 101 7.50 2.04 10.90
N LEU A 102 8.05 1.00 10.27
CA LEU A 102 7.30 -0.09 9.65
C LEU A 102 7.56 -1.39 10.42
N THR A 103 6.52 -2.07 10.86
CA THR A 103 6.60 -3.35 11.58
C THR A 103 5.60 -4.38 11.03
N GLY A 104 5.63 -5.59 11.57
CA GLY A 104 4.68 -6.65 11.27
C GLY A 104 4.68 -7.73 12.35
N THR A 105 4.28 -8.94 12.00
CA THR A 105 4.44 -10.09 12.89
C THR A 105 5.93 -10.44 13.05
N PRO A 106 6.33 -11.20 14.09
CA PRO A 106 7.72 -11.65 14.22
C PRO A 106 8.27 -12.33 12.95
N ARG A 107 7.43 -13.11 12.28
CA ARG A 107 7.78 -13.77 11.00
C ARG A 107 8.00 -12.78 9.86
N MET A 108 7.33 -11.63 9.87
CA MET A 108 7.55 -10.55 8.90
C MET A 108 8.88 -9.85 9.18
N GLU A 109 9.22 -9.59 10.44
CA GLU A 109 10.48 -8.95 10.83
C GLU A 109 11.73 -9.79 10.46
N GLU A 110 11.58 -11.11 10.33
CA GLU A 110 12.63 -12.00 9.82
C GLU A 110 12.86 -11.90 8.30
N ARG A 111 11.95 -11.28 7.52
CA ARG A 111 12.07 -11.29 6.06
C ARG A 111 13.08 -10.25 5.59
N PRO A 112 13.97 -10.59 4.65
CA PRO A 112 15.01 -9.69 4.19
C PRO A 112 14.43 -8.49 3.43
N ALA A 113 14.85 -7.30 3.84
CA ALA A 113 14.61 -6.02 3.17
C ALA A 113 15.90 -5.35 2.67
N ALA A 114 17.08 -5.84 3.07
CA ALA A 114 18.37 -5.22 2.77
C ALA A 114 18.58 -4.89 1.28
N PRO A 115 18.30 -5.79 0.30
CA PRO A 115 18.50 -5.45 -1.11
C PRO A 115 17.67 -4.25 -1.60
N LEU A 116 16.47 -4.06 -1.04
CA LEU A 116 15.62 -2.90 -1.37
C LEU A 116 16.17 -1.63 -0.70
N LEU A 117 16.57 -1.73 0.56
CA LEU A 117 17.16 -0.60 1.29
C LEU A 117 18.47 -0.12 0.64
N ASP A 118 19.35 -1.06 0.27
CA ASP A 118 20.62 -0.77 -0.41
C ASP A 118 20.39 -0.10 -1.78
N ALA A 119 19.36 -0.53 -2.51
CA ALA A 119 18.99 0.09 -3.79
C ALA A 119 18.44 1.51 -3.59
N LEU A 120 17.60 1.73 -2.58
CA LEU A 120 17.07 3.07 -2.27
C LEU A 120 18.16 4.02 -1.78
N ALA A 121 19.10 3.54 -0.97
CA ALA A 121 20.22 4.33 -0.48
C ALA A 121 21.13 4.85 -1.61
N GLN A 122 21.22 4.12 -2.73
CA GLN A 122 21.96 4.57 -3.92
C GLN A 122 21.26 5.69 -4.71
N LEU A 123 19.95 5.86 -4.52
CA LEU A 123 19.15 6.90 -5.19
C LEU A 123 19.08 8.19 -4.37
N TRP A 124 19.47 8.14 -3.10
CA TRP A 124 19.58 9.32 -2.26
C TRP A 124 20.83 10.10 -2.65
N VAL A 125 20.63 11.23 -3.33
CA VAL A 125 21.65 12.24 -3.64
C VAL A 125 21.47 13.41 -2.70
#